data_AF-A0A938CD39-F1
#
_entry.id   AF-A0A938CD39-F1
#
_cell.length_a   1.000
_cell.length_b   1.000
_cell.length_c   1.000
_cell.angle_alpha   90.00
_cell.angle_beta   90.00
_cell.angle_gamma   90.00
#
_symmetry.space_group_name_H-M   'P 1'
#
loop_
_entity.id
_entity.type
_entity.pdbx_description
1 polymer ?
#
loop_
_entity_poly.entity_id
_entity_poly.type
_entity_poly.pdbx_seq_one_letter_code
_entity_poly.pdbx_strand_id
1 'polypeptide(L)'
;MRQLRLRTARRRRIGHWPIALALSALVSACAQEQTGTTPSAMRPPDEVISAPEIASLPSLESPEAPATLPPGVGGSANLVGLDQAAIMRLVGTPALRRQEGRAEVWQYLAHDCVMDAYLYATSDGAELHEVAYVEFRETSFGVIAEGAARERCYAHVLSAGQRNASR
;
A
#
# COMPACT_ATOMS: atom_id res chain seq x y z
N MET A 1 -31.71 17.49 -48.16
CA MET A 1 -30.40 17.97 -48.66
C MET A 1 -30.10 19.35 -48.08
N ARG A 2 -29.20 19.46 -47.10
CA ARG A 2 -28.58 20.73 -46.68
C ARG A 2 -27.19 20.42 -46.12
N GLN A 3 -26.23 21.16 -46.63
CA GLN A 3 -24.82 20.82 -46.72
C GLN A 3 -24.10 20.87 -45.36
N LEU A 4 -23.28 19.84 -45.10
CA LEU A 4 -22.19 19.83 -44.12
C LEU A 4 -21.22 20.97 -44.43
N ARG A 5 -20.84 21.75 -43.41
CA ARG A 5 -19.57 22.50 -43.42
C ARG A 5 -18.83 22.25 -42.12
N LEU A 6 -17.96 21.25 -42.16
CA LEU A 6 -16.90 21.01 -41.18
C LEU A 6 -16.03 22.28 -41.10
N ARG A 7 -16.04 22.95 -39.96
CA ARG A 7 -15.06 24.00 -39.65
C ARG A 7 -13.90 23.37 -38.89
N THR A 8 -12.92 22.85 -39.64
CA THR A 8 -11.61 22.49 -39.13
C THR A 8 -10.84 23.74 -38.71
N ALA A 9 -10.84 24.07 -37.42
CA ALA A 9 -10.04 25.15 -36.86
C ALA A 9 -8.61 24.67 -36.53
N ARG A 10 -7.80 24.60 -37.59
CA ARG A 10 -6.38 24.97 -37.67
C ARG A 10 -5.53 24.84 -36.38
N ARG A 11 -4.78 23.73 -36.30
CA ARG A 11 -3.53 23.55 -35.52
C ARG A 11 -2.71 24.85 -35.54
N ARG A 12 -2.58 25.52 -34.39
CA ARG A 12 -1.62 26.62 -34.23
C ARG A 12 -0.23 26.03 -33.98
N ARG A 13 0.71 26.65 -34.69
CA ARG A 13 2.04 26.15 -34.98
C ARG A 13 2.92 26.22 -33.74
N ILE A 14 3.73 25.18 -33.64
CA ILE A 14 4.90 25.00 -32.78
C ILE A 14 5.75 26.29 -32.87
N GLY A 15 5.98 26.92 -31.73
CA GLY A 15 6.83 28.10 -31.55
C GLY A 15 8.14 27.69 -30.88
N HIS A 16 9.03 27.11 -31.67
CA HIS A 16 10.44 26.85 -31.43
C HIS A 16 11.13 28.19 -31.09
N TRP A 17 11.42 28.41 -29.81
CA TRP A 17 12.29 29.49 -29.34
C TRP A 17 13.62 28.86 -28.92
N PRO A 18 14.71 29.00 -29.69
CA PRO A 18 16.05 28.64 -29.24
C PRO A 18 16.67 29.85 -28.51
N ILE A 19 16.64 29.86 -27.17
CA ILE A 19 17.61 30.63 -26.38
C ILE A 19 18.75 29.68 -26.09
N ALA A 20 19.83 29.88 -26.85
CA ALA A 20 21.11 29.29 -26.59
C ALA A 20 21.79 29.98 -25.39
N LEU A 21 22.52 29.16 -24.65
CA LEU A 21 23.77 29.46 -23.96
C LEU A 21 23.71 30.38 -22.73
N ALA A 22 23.85 29.73 -21.58
CA ALA A 22 25.02 29.81 -20.70
C ALA A 22 24.57 29.85 -19.24
N LEU A 23 24.76 28.76 -18.49
CA LEU A 23 25.07 28.85 -17.06
C LEU A 23 25.62 27.50 -16.56
N SER A 24 26.93 27.48 -16.41
CA SER A 24 27.65 26.98 -15.23
C SER A 24 27.48 25.53 -14.80
N ALA A 25 28.54 24.78 -15.09
CA ALA A 25 28.96 23.58 -14.38
C ALA A 25 29.16 23.82 -12.87
N LEU A 26 29.12 22.70 -12.12
CA LEU A 26 29.57 22.44 -10.72
C LEU A 26 28.45 22.23 -9.69
N VAL A 27 27.96 20.99 -9.57
CA VAL A 27 27.75 20.29 -8.28
C VAL A 27 27.97 18.80 -8.56
N SER A 28 29.22 18.34 -8.48
CA SER A 28 29.84 17.70 -7.32
C SER A 28 29.17 16.39 -6.89
N ALA A 29 29.97 15.33 -6.95
CA ALA A 29 29.62 13.95 -6.70
C ALA A 29 29.30 13.70 -5.21
N CYS A 30 28.29 12.89 -4.95
CA CYS A 30 28.27 12.03 -3.77
C CYS A 30 28.57 10.60 -4.23
N ALA A 31 29.85 10.32 -4.47
CA ALA A 31 30.37 8.97 -4.35
C ALA A 31 30.65 8.77 -2.86
N GLN A 32 29.77 8.07 -2.15
CA GLN A 32 29.99 7.79 -0.73
C GLN A 32 30.67 6.43 -0.61
N GLU A 33 31.96 6.50 -0.25
CA GLU A 33 32.83 5.39 0.07
C GLU A 33 32.25 4.56 1.23
N GLN A 34 32.06 3.27 0.98
CA GLN A 34 31.77 2.29 2.01
C GLN A 34 32.68 1.09 1.81
N THR A 35 33.87 1.13 2.39
CA THR A 35 34.61 -0.09 2.74
C THR A 35 35.34 0.14 4.05
N GLY A 36 34.59 0.04 5.14
CA GLY A 36 35.15 -0.13 6.47
C GLY A 36 35.82 -1.50 6.60
N THR A 37 37.07 -1.46 7.08
CA THR A 37 37.58 -2.31 8.15
C THR A 37 37.78 -3.81 7.87
N THR A 38 39.05 -4.12 7.58
CA THR A 38 39.92 -5.13 8.21
C THR A 38 39.35 -6.51 8.57
N PRO A 39 39.93 -7.61 8.03
CA PRO A 39 39.65 -8.96 8.49
C PRO A 39 40.41 -9.25 9.80
N SER A 40 39.69 -9.67 10.85
CA SER A 40 40.31 -10.24 12.05
C SER A 40 39.88 -11.69 12.22
N ALA A 41 40.89 -12.54 12.24
CA ALA A 41 40.79 -13.99 12.29
C ALA A 41 40.53 -14.51 13.71
N MET A 42 39.75 -15.60 13.75
CA MET A 42 39.95 -16.81 14.55
C MET A 42 40.00 -16.70 16.09
N ARG A 43 39.02 -17.34 16.75
CA ARG A 43 39.26 -18.39 17.77
C ARG A 43 37.95 -19.12 18.13
N PRO A 44 37.90 -20.47 18.07
CA PRO A 44 36.93 -21.29 18.80
C PRO A 44 37.50 -21.62 20.20
N PRO A 45 36.64 -21.76 21.21
CA PRO A 45 36.38 -23.12 21.71
C PRO A 45 34.92 -23.40 22.07
N ASP A 46 34.58 -24.68 22.00
CA ASP A 46 33.41 -25.33 22.58
C ASP A 46 32.93 -24.72 23.90
N GLU A 47 31.65 -24.35 23.96
CA GLU A 47 30.91 -24.32 25.21
C GLU A 47 29.51 -24.88 24.97
N VAL A 48 29.34 -26.12 25.43
CA VAL A 48 28.09 -26.86 25.48
C VAL A 48 27.17 -26.17 26.48
N ILE A 49 26.08 -25.58 25.99
CA ILE A 49 24.95 -25.17 26.83
C ILE A 49 23.75 -26.01 26.41
N SER A 50 23.41 -26.94 27.30
CA SER A 50 22.23 -27.79 27.24
C SER A 50 20.98 -26.98 26.94
N ALA A 51 20.22 -27.42 25.93
CA ALA A 51 18.92 -26.86 25.63
C ALA A 51 17.98 -27.05 26.84
N PRO A 52 17.30 -25.99 27.32
CA PRO A 52 16.26 -26.15 28.32
C PRO A 52 15.10 -26.90 27.71
N GLU A 53 14.63 -27.89 28.46
CA GLU A 53 13.40 -28.65 28.25
C GLU A 53 12.26 -27.69 27.89
N ILE A 54 11.72 -27.88 26.68
CA ILE A 54 10.67 -27.06 26.11
C ILE A 54 9.42 -27.31 26.95
N ALA A 55 9.15 -26.38 27.87
CA ALA A 55 7.87 -26.30 28.54
C ALA A 55 6.79 -26.17 27.47
N SER A 56 5.92 -27.19 27.42
CA SER A 56 4.74 -27.23 26.56
C SER A 56 3.92 -25.96 26.75
N LEU A 57 3.95 -25.06 25.77
CA LEU A 57 3.04 -23.93 25.71
C LEU A 57 1.61 -24.50 25.59
N PRO A 58 0.65 -24.04 26.41
CA PRO A 58 -0.75 -24.33 26.12
C PRO A 58 -1.06 -23.70 24.76
N SER A 59 -1.46 -24.56 23.82
CA SER A 59 -2.02 -24.16 22.54
C SER A 59 -3.22 -23.27 22.85
N LEU A 60 -3.09 -21.96 22.64
CA LEU A 60 -4.23 -21.07 22.63
C LEU A 60 -5.12 -21.56 21.49
N GLU A 61 -6.22 -22.22 21.85
CA GLU A 61 -7.34 -22.48 20.95
C GLU A 61 -7.71 -21.14 20.31
N SER A 62 -7.28 -20.98 19.06
CA SER A 62 -7.76 -19.91 18.20
C SER A 62 -9.23 -20.20 17.97
N PRO A 63 -10.16 -19.31 18.37
CA PRO A 63 -11.56 -19.51 18.02
C PRO A 63 -11.67 -19.38 16.51
N GLU A 64 -11.75 -20.52 15.83
CA GLU A 64 -12.14 -20.60 14.44
C GLU A 64 -13.63 -20.29 14.35
N ALA A 65 -13.94 -18.99 14.40
CA ALA A 65 -15.26 -18.51 14.04
C ALA A 65 -15.27 -18.26 12.53
N PRO A 66 -16.13 -18.93 11.74
CA PRO A 66 -16.35 -18.55 10.37
C PRO A 66 -17.06 -17.19 10.39
N ALA A 67 -16.28 -16.13 10.26
CA ALA A 67 -16.85 -14.80 10.11
C ALA A 67 -17.47 -14.71 8.72
N THR A 68 -18.73 -15.11 8.67
CA THR A 68 -19.64 -14.78 7.57
C THR A 68 -19.67 -13.26 7.53
N LEU A 69 -19.09 -12.67 6.48
CA LEU A 69 -19.18 -11.25 6.22
C LEU A 69 -20.68 -10.89 6.22
N PRO A 70 -21.13 -9.94 7.07
CA PRO A 70 -22.54 -9.60 7.13
C PRO A 70 -23.02 -9.15 5.74
N PRO A 71 -24.15 -9.67 5.22
CA PRO A 71 -24.71 -9.20 3.96
C PRO A 71 -25.12 -7.74 4.12
N GLY A 72 -24.35 -6.83 3.52
CA GLY A 72 -24.53 -5.38 3.69
C GLY A 72 -23.25 -4.55 3.65
N VAL A 73 -22.06 -5.15 3.79
CA VAL A 73 -20.75 -4.50 3.54
C VAL A 73 -20.47 -4.35 2.03
N GLY A 74 -21.49 -3.94 1.27
CA GLY A 74 -21.42 -3.81 -0.18
C GLY A 74 -21.08 -2.38 -0.59
N GLY A 75 -19.85 -1.95 -0.37
CA GLY A 75 -19.38 -0.66 -0.88
C GLY A 75 -18.17 -0.12 -0.15
N SER A 76 -17.42 0.73 -0.83
CA SER A 76 -16.19 1.33 -0.31
C SER A 76 -16.41 2.20 0.95
N ALA A 77 -17.65 2.59 1.23
CA ALA A 77 -18.02 3.38 2.42
C ALA A 77 -17.96 2.57 3.73
N ASN A 78 -18.07 1.25 3.67
CA ASN A 78 -18.18 0.39 4.86
C ASN A 78 -16.82 -0.09 5.40
N LEU A 79 -15.73 0.55 5.00
CA LEU A 79 -14.36 0.17 5.39
C LEU A 79 -13.90 0.83 6.70
N VAL A 80 -14.43 2.02 7.02
CA VAL A 80 -14.09 2.74 8.25
C VAL A 80 -14.70 2.02 9.45
N GLY A 81 -13.92 1.86 10.52
CA GLY A 81 -14.28 1.11 11.72
C GLY A 81 -13.99 -0.39 11.65
N LEU A 82 -13.51 -0.91 10.52
CA LEU A 82 -13.03 -2.28 10.47
C LEU A 82 -11.70 -2.40 11.21
N ASP A 83 -11.59 -3.38 12.10
CA ASP A 83 -10.29 -3.76 12.66
C ASP A 83 -9.38 -4.43 11.60
N GLN A 84 -8.11 -4.60 11.96
CA GLN A 84 -7.09 -5.26 11.12
C GLN A 84 -7.56 -6.62 10.56
N ALA A 85 -8.16 -7.48 11.39
CA ALA A 85 -8.60 -8.81 10.96
C ALA A 85 -9.81 -8.73 10.01
N ALA A 86 -10.74 -7.82 10.28
CA ALA A 86 -11.94 -7.62 9.49
C ALA A 86 -11.61 -7.07 8.10
N ILE A 87 -10.73 -6.08 7.98
CA ILE A 87 -10.31 -5.57 6.66
C ILE A 87 -9.47 -6.61 5.90
N MET A 88 -8.59 -7.39 6.55
CA MET A 88 -7.87 -8.48 5.89
C MET A 88 -8.82 -9.56 5.36
N ARG A 89 -9.86 -9.91 6.12
CA ARG A 89 -10.85 -10.90 5.70
C ARG A 89 -11.71 -10.40 4.53
N LEU A 90 -12.03 -9.10 4.53
CA LEU A 90 -12.85 -8.49 3.49
C LEU A 90 -12.08 -8.25 2.20
N VAL A 91 -10.88 -7.68 2.31
CA VAL A 91 -10.09 -7.16 1.17
C VAL A 91 -8.95 -8.10 0.78
N GLY A 92 -8.40 -8.86 1.72
CA GLY A 92 -7.23 -9.71 1.54
C GLY A 92 -5.98 -9.15 2.20
N THR A 93 -4.81 -9.71 1.89
CA THR A 93 -3.52 -9.23 2.40
C THR A 93 -3.10 -7.95 1.66
N PRO A 94 -2.72 -6.87 2.37
CA PRO A 94 -2.19 -5.67 1.73
C PRO A 94 -0.86 -5.96 1.04
N ALA A 95 -0.59 -5.26 -0.06
CA ALA A 95 0.68 -5.38 -0.78
C ALA A 95 1.84 -4.70 -0.03
N LEU A 96 1.52 -3.72 0.80
CA LEU A 96 2.47 -3.01 1.65
C LEU A 96 1.79 -2.58 2.96
N ARG A 97 2.51 -2.76 4.06
CA ARG A 97 2.18 -2.21 5.38
C ARG A 97 3.33 -1.33 5.83
N ARG A 98 3.04 -0.12 6.29
CA ARG A 98 4.07 0.82 6.77
C ARG A 98 3.55 1.64 7.95
N GLN A 99 4.45 2.03 8.84
CA GLN A 99 4.13 2.93 9.95
C GLN A 99 4.36 4.38 9.53
N GLU A 100 3.34 5.23 9.69
CA GLU A 100 3.38 6.67 9.46
C GLU A 100 2.91 7.41 10.72
N GLY A 101 3.87 7.79 11.58
CA GLY A 101 3.55 8.40 12.87
C GLY A 101 2.82 7.42 13.78
N ARG A 102 1.56 7.73 14.13
CA ARG A 102 0.69 6.85 14.93
C ARG A 102 -0.23 5.98 14.08
N ALA A 103 -0.18 6.13 12.75
CA ALA A 103 -1.00 5.37 11.83
C ALA A 103 -0.22 4.19 11.27
N GLU A 104 -0.88 3.06 11.12
CA GLU A 104 -0.43 2.01 10.21
C GLU A 104 -1.14 2.21 8.86
N VAL A 105 -0.36 2.38 7.79
CA VAL A 105 -0.89 2.56 6.44
C VAL A 105 -0.77 1.27 5.66
N TRP A 106 -1.90 0.77 5.21
CA TRP A 106 -2.02 -0.46 4.44
C TRP A 106 -2.40 -0.14 3.01
N GLN A 107 -1.56 -0.54 2.07
CA GLN A 107 -1.73 -0.25 0.67
C GLN A 107 -2.13 -1.52 -0.10
N TYR A 108 -3.25 -1.42 -0.80
CA TYR A 108 -3.79 -2.47 -1.66
C TYR A 108 -3.67 -2.06 -3.11
N LEU A 109 -3.08 -2.94 -3.92
CA LEU A 109 -2.82 -2.68 -5.34
C LEU A 109 -3.85 -3.38 -6.21
N ALA A 110 -4.44 -2.61 -7.13
CA ALA A 110 -5.17 -3.10 -8.28
C ALA A 110 -4.42 -2.72 -9.57
N HIS A 111 -4.96 -3.12 -10.72
CA HIS A 111 -4.30 -2.86 -12.01
C HIS A 111 -4.21 -1.37 -12.36
N ASP A 112 -5.28 -0.63 -12.09
CA ASP A 112 -5.50 0.76 -12.50
C ASP A 112 -5.56 1.75 -11.31
N CYS A 113 -5.58 1.24 -10.09
CA CYS A 113 -5.71 2.07 -8.90
C CYS A 113 -5.08 1.46 -7.65
N VAL A 114 -5.01 2.27 -6.60
CA VAL A 114 -4.49 1.92 -5.29
C VAL A 114 -5.48 2.37 -4.23
N MET A 115 -5.66 1.53 -3.20
CA MET A 115 -6.42 1.88 -2.00
C MET A 115 -5.48 1.89 -0.79
N ASP A 116 -5.36 3.03 -0.13
CA ASP A 116 -4.67 3.13 1.15
C ASP A 116 -5.71 3.17 2.28
N ALA A 117 -5.56 2.26 3.25
CA ALA A 117 -6.29 2.30 4.50
C ALA A 117 -5.37 2.79 5.61
N TYR A 118 -5.85 3.72 6.42
CA TYR A 118 -5.11 4.31 7.54
C TYR A 118 -5.72 3.79 8.83
N LEU A 119 -4.95 3.00 9.56
CA LEU A 119 -5.38 2.34 10.78
C LEU A 119 -4.74 3.00 12.01
N TYR A 120 -5.51 3.17 13.09
CA TYR A 120 -5.02 3.73 14.35
C TYR A 120 -5.40 2.82 15.52
N ALA A 121 -4.55 2.79 16.55
CA ALA A 121 -4.84 2.06 17.77
C ALA A 121 -6.17 2.53 18.40
N THR A 122 -7.00 1.60 18.85
CA THR A 122 -8.26 1.89 19.54
C THR A 122 -8.00 2.15 21.03
N SER A 123 -8.99 2.72 21.72
CA SER A 123 -8.94 2.88 23.17
C SER A 123 -8.95 1.55 23.92
N ASP A 124 -9.45 0.49 23.28
CA ASP A 124 -9.70 -0.82 23.86
C ASP A 124 -8.43 -1.67 23.95
N GLY A 125 -7.31 -1.15 23.47
CA GLY A 125 -5.97 -1.70 23.64
C GLY A 125 -5.01 -1.22 22.57
N ALA A 126 -3.74 -1.00 22.93
CA ALA A 126 -2.72 -0.48 22.02
C ALA A 126 -2.44 -1.37 20.79
N GLU A 127 -2.83 -2.64 20.84
CA GLU A 127 -2.60 -3.62 19.77
C GLU A 127 -3.72 -3.63 18.73
N LEU A 128 -4.96 -3.29 19.13
CA LEU A 128 -6.10 -3.28 18.22
C LEU A 128 -6.08 -2.00 17.41
N HIS A 129 -6.02 -2.11 16.09
CA HIS A 129 -6.07 -0.96 15.20
C HIS A 129 -7.30 -1.07 14.28
N GLU A 130 -7.97 0.07 14.08
CA GLU A 130 -9.13 0.18 13.23
C GLU A 130 -8.91 1.20 12.12
N VAL A 131 -9.52 0.95 10.97
CA VAL A 131 -9.50 1.84 9.81
C VAL A 131 -10.22 3.14 10.17
N ALA A 132 -9.49 4.24 10.25
CA ALA A 132 -10.07 5.56 10.48
C ALA A 132 -10.34 6.30 9.16
N TYR A 133 -9.59 6.01 8.11
CA TYR A 133 -9.69 6.69 6.82
C TYR A 133 -9.27 5.78 5.67
N VAL A 134 -9.86 5.99 4.49
CA VAL A 134 -9.50 5.28 3.25
C VAL A 134 -9.42 6.25 2.09
N GLU A 135 -8.26 6.25 1.43
CA GLU A 135 -8.01 7.01 0.21
C GLU A 135 -7.91 6.07 -0.99
N PHE A 136 -8.45 6.51 -2.11
CA PHE A 136 -8.31 5.84 -3.40
C PHE A 136 -7.56 6.76 -4.36
N ARG A 137 -6.62 6.20 -5.12
CA ARG A 137 -5.87 6.95 -6.14
C ARG A 137 -5.66 6.14 -7.41
N GLU A 138 -5.50 6.84 -8.52
CA GLU A 138 -5.00 6.26 -9.76
C GLU A 138 -3.51 5.93 -9.63
N THR A 139 -3.07 4.90 -10.37
CA THR A 139 -1.64 4.58 -10.49
C THR A 139 -0.87 5.65 -11.26
N SER A 140 -1.55 6.39 -12.16
CA SER A 140 -1.03 7.49 -12.98
C SER A 140 -0.95 8.85 -12.28
N PHE A 141 -1.09 8.87 -10.94
CA PHE A 141 -1.18 10.06 -10.09
C PHE A 141 -2.55 10.77 -10.19
N GLY A 142 -3.35 10.69 -9.12
CA GLY A 142 -4.62 11.40 -8.97
C GLY A 142 -5.49 10.79 -7.88
N VAL A 143 -6.13 11.60 -7.04
CA VAL A 143 -7.06 11.12 -6.00
C VAL A 143 -8.43 10.86 -6.61
N ILE A 144 -9.01 9.71 -6.28
CA ILE A 144 -10.37 9.33 -6.62
C ILE A 144 -11.26 9.70 -5.43
N ALA A 145 -11.89 10.87 -5.50
CA ALA A 145 -12.64 11.43 -4.38
C ALA A 145 -13.86 10.57 -3.99
N GLU A 146 -14.86 10.46 -4.85
CA GLU A 146 -16.13 9.82 -4.51
C GLU A 146 -16.85 9.20 -5.72
N GLY A 147 -17.96 8.51 -5.45
CA GLY A 147 -18.89 8.02 -6.46
C GLY A 147 -18.39 6.81 -7.24
N ALA A 148 -18.81 6.70 -8.49
CA ALA A 148 -18.64 5.48 -9.28
C ALA A 148 -17.18 5.09 -9.55
N ALA A 149 -16.26 6.06 -9.59
CA ALA A 149 -14.84 5.78 -9.76
C ALA A 149 -14.25 5.09 -8.51
N ARG A 150 -14.63 5.55 -7.31
CA ARG A 150 -14.21 4.96 -6.03
C ARG A 150 -14.71 3.52 -5.91
N GLU A 151 -15.99 3.28 -6.21
CA GLU A 151 -16.56 1.93 -6.15
C GLU A 151 -15.95 0.97 -7.17
N ARG A 152 -15.63 1.44 -8.38
CA ARG A 152 -14.89 0.62 -9.36
C ARG A 152 -13.51 0.25 -8.87
N CYS A 153 -12.76 1.21 -8.31
CA CYS A 153 -11.45 0.92 -7.76
C CYS A 153 -11.53 -0.10 -6.62
N TYR A 154 -12.48 0.09 -5.70
CA TYR A 154 -12.72 -0.86 -4.62
C TYR A 154 -13.02 -2.27 -5.15
N ALA A 155 -13.88 -2.41 -6.16
CA ALA A 155 -14.17 -3.70 -6.78
C ALA A 155 -12.92 -4.38 -7.40
N HIS A 156 -12.03 -3.61 -8.03
CA HIS A 156 -10.77 -4.13 -8.57
C HIS A 156 -9.81 -4.57 -7.47
N VAL A 157 -9.75 -3.83 -6.37
CA VAL A 157 -8.96 -4.18 -5.18
C VAL A 157 -9.46 -5.49 -4.56
N LEU A 158 -10.78 -5.65 -4.36
CA LEU A 158 -11.38 -6.92 -3.88
C LEU A 158 -11.03 -8.09 -4.79
N SER A 159 -11.14 -7.90 -6.10
CA SER A 159 -10.79 -8.92 -7.09
C SER A 159 -9.31 -9.28 -7.05
N ALA A 160 -8.42 -8.32 -6.73
CA ALA A 160 -6.99 -8.56 -6.58
C ALA A 160 -6.67 -9.37 -5.33
N GLY A 161 -7.30 -9.05 -4.20
CA GLY A 161 -7.12 -9.79 -2.94
C GLY A 161 -7.48 -11.27 -3.06
N GLN A 162 -8.59 -11.59 -3.72
CA GLN A 162 -9.03 -12.98 -3.94
C GLN A 162 -8.01 -13.81 -4.74
N ARG A 163 -7.33 -13.19 -5.72
CA ARG A 163 -6.29 -13.86 -6.50
C ARG A 163 -5.05 -14.16 -5.68
N ASN A 164 -4.70 -13.28 -4.75
CA ASN A 164 -3.55 -13.46 -3.87
C ASN A 164 -3.83 -14.52 -2.79
N ALA A 165 -5.08 -14.64 -2.33
CA ALA A 165 -5.48 -15.66 -1.35
C ALA A 165 -5.51 -17.09 -1.92
N SER A 166 -5.54 -17.25 -3.24
CA SER A 166 -5.63 -18.56 -3.93
C SER A 166 -4.27 -19.13 -4.36
N ARG A 167 -3.16 -18.46 -4.01
CA ARG A 167 -1.79 -18.88 -4.33
C ARG A 167 -1.09 -19.36 -3.07
#